data_AF-A0A1F9UR12-F1
#
_entry.id   AF-A0A1F9UR12-F1
#
_cell.length_a   1.000
_cell.length_b   1.000
_cell.length_c   1.000
_cell.angle_alpha   90.00
_cell.angle_beta   90.00
_cell.angle_gamma   90.00
#
_symmetry.space_group_name_H-M   'P 1'
#
loop_
_entity.id
_entity.type
_entity.pdbx_description
1 polymer ?
#
loop_
_entity_poly.entity_id
_entity_poly.type
_entity_poly.pdbx_seq_one_letter_code
_entity_poly.pdbx_strand_id
1 'polypeptide(L)'
;MADFSPATPEPSVKPSPASLAALAQLNMGRVLRPLVNFATAVSVYFHARQFFFPEIVQRYDADLAYVTLLTVYAGHREVRRWSNDPEVITKRARRGEYFVVGWWTAYFVALFIANHALRYRVPEGLLSLCVQITTIFFGTLTSQQIYKGRRLGAPGAGLNARGGDPPENRILKRMERSETPLKRRDVEEELGVSRATAGRLLDRLEDKGLVEWAGENRTDPNGGFRLRKP
;
A
#
# COMPACT_ATOMS: atom_id res chain seq x y z
N MET A 1 -47.36 28.66 -11.17
CA MET A 1 -45.91 28.89 -11.06
C MET A 1 -45.56 28.68 -9.61
N ALA A 2 -44.92 27.55 -9.28
CA ALA A 2 -44.46 27.27 -7.92
C ALA A 2 -43.02 27.79 -7.79
N ASP A 3 -42.80 28.69 -6.84
CA ASP A 3 -41.48 29.22 -6.49
C ASP A 3 -40.61 28.09 -5.93
N PHE A 4 -39.60 27.70 -6.70
CA PHE A 4 -38.59 26.75 -6.28
C PHE A 4 -37.51 27.52 -5.52
N SER A 5 -37.66 27.62 -4.20
CA SER A 5 -36.62 28.21 -3.34
C SER A 5 -35.43 27.24 -3.26
N PRO A 6 -34.22 27.62 -3.74
CA PRO A 6 -33.08 26.73 -3.75
C PRO A 6 -32.67 26.38 -2.32
N ALA A 7 -32.65 25.07 -2.02
CA ALA A 7 -32.24 24.57 -0.71
C ALA A 7 -30.82 25.04 -0.38
N THR A 8 -30.68 25.71 0.77
CA THR A 8 -29.38 26.10 1.32
C THR A 8 -28.52 24.84 1.50
N PRO A 9 -27.31 24.79 0.92
CA PRO A 9 -26.47 23.60 1.03
C PRO A 9 -26.12 23.36 2.51
N GLU A 10 -26.47 22.18 3.01
CA GLU A 10 -26.12 21.78 4.37
C GLU A 10 -24.60 21.81 4.56
N PRO A 11 -24.11 22.23 5.75
CA PRO A 11 -22.69 22.29 6.02
C PRO A 11 -22.07 20.90 5.87
N SER A 12 -21.17 20.76 4.90
CA SER A 12 -20.37 19.54 4.67
C SER A 12 -19.56 19.23 5.91
N VAL A 13 -20.02 18.26 6.71
CA VAL A 13 -19.28 17.74 7.87
C VAL A 13 -18.06 17.00 7.33
N LYS A 14 -16.91 17.67 7.34
CA LYS A 14 -15.64 17.04 7.01
C LYS A 14 -15.34 15.99 8.10
N PRO A 15 -15.10 14.72 7.74
CA PRO A 15 -14.76 13.70 8.73
C PRO A 15 -13.50 14.12 9.49
N SER A 16 -13.57 14.09 10.82
CA SER A 16 -12.43 14.40 11.68
C SER A 16 -11.26 13.45 11.35
N PRO A 17 -10.01 13.93 11.28
CA PRO A 17 -8.85 13.06 11.10
C PRO A 17 -8.75 11.96 12.16
N ALA A 18 -9.33 12.16 13.35
CA ALA A 18 -9.40 11.16 14.41
C ALA A 18 -10.31 9.98 14.07
N SER A 19 -11.45 10.19 13.40
CA SER A 19 -12.36 9.08 13.03
C SER A 19 -11.78 8.23 11.91
N LEU A 20 -11.06 8.84 10.96
CA LEU A 20 -10.31 8.13 9.93
C LEU A 20 -9.15 7.31 10.52
N ALA A 21 -8.45 7.87 11.52
CA ALA A 21 -7.40 7.15 12.23
C ALA A 21 -7.94 5.96 13.04
N ALA A 22 -9.08 6.12 13.72
CA ALA A 22 -9.72 5.05 14.48
C ALA A 22 -10.15 3.87 13.57
N LEU A 23 -10.70 4.17 12.38
CA LEU A 23 -11.03 3.14 11.39
C LEU A 23 -9.78 2.44 10.83
N ALA A 24 -8.67 3.18 10.66
CA ALA A 24 -7.40 2.61 10.19
C ALA A 24 -6.67 1.74 11.24
N GLN A 25 -6.95 1.97 12.53
CA GLN A 25 -6.34 1.23 13.65
C GLN A 25 -7.00 -0.14 13.90
N LEU A 26 -8.18 -0.40 13.35
CA LEU A 26 -8.73 -1.73 13.40
C LEU A 26 -7.81 -2.69 12.64
N ASN A 27 -7.37 -3.76 13.31
CA ASN A 27 -6.56 -4.83 12.73
C ASN A 27 -7.32 -5.66 11.66
N MET A 28 -8.26 -5.04 10.93
CA MET A 28 -9.02 -5.62 9.83
C MET A 28 -8.11 -6.26 8.78
N GLY A 29 -6.89 -5.77 8.59
CA GLY A 29 -5.91 -6.38 7.69
C GLY A 29 -5.57 -7.85 8.01
N ARG A 30 -5.67 -8.27 9.28
CA ARG A 30 -5.45 -9.68 9.69
C ARG A 30 -6.64 -10.58 9.35
N VAL A 31 -7.85 -10.03 9.29
CA VAL A 31 -9.09 -10.77 9.03
C VAL A 31 -9.47 -10.73 7.54
N LEU A 32 -9.39 -9.57 6.91
CA LEU A 32 -9.75 -9.39 5.49
C LEU A 32 -8.83 -10.20 4.58
N ARG A 33 -7.54 -10.33 4.90
CA ARG A 33 -6.60 -11.07 4.06
C ARG A 33 -6.93 -12.56 3.92
N PRO A 34 -7.09 -13.34 4.99
CA PRO A 34 -7.50 -14.75 4.86
C PRO A 34 -8.89 -14.87 4.24
N LEU A 35 -9.80 -13.93 4.51
CA LEU A 35 -11.14 -13.93 3.93
C LEU A 35 -11.12 -13.74 2.40
N VAL A 36 -10.32 -12.80 1.89
CA VAL A 36 -10.12 -12.60 0.44
C VAL A 36 -9.45 -13.83 -0.19
N ASN A 37 -8.45 -14.42 0.47
CA ASN A 37 -7.81 -15.65 -0.03
C ASN A 37 -8.82 -16.81 -0.11
N PHE A 38 -9.67 -16.96 0.91
CA PHE A 38 -10.72 -17.97 0.92
C PHE A 38 -11.74 -17.72 -0.20
N ALA A 39 -12.24 -16.48 -0.35
CA ALA A 39 -13.16 -16.11 -1.41
C ALA A 39 -12.54 -16.33 -2.81
N THR A 40 -11.24 -16.05 -2.97
CA THR A 40 -10.49 -16.34 -4.21
C THR A 40 -10.48 -17.84 -4.48
N ALA A 41 -10.17 -18.67 -3.48
CA ALA A 41 -10.15 -20.13 -3.64
C ALA A 41 -11.54 -20.68 -4.00
N VAL A 42 -12.59 -20.13 -3.40
CA VAL A 42 -13.99 -20.48 -3.71
C VAL A 42 -14.35 -20.10 -5.15
N SER A 43 -14.07 -18.87 -5.58
CA SER A 43 -14.33 -18.43 -6.98
C SER A 43 -13.53 -19.26 -7.99
N VAL A 44 -12.24 -19.53 -7.73
CA VAL A 44 -11.42 -20.41 -8.57
C VAL A 44 -12.00 -21.82 -8.66
N TYR A 45 -12.44 -22.40 -7.53
CA TYR A 45 -13.07 -23.72 -7.51
C TYR A 45 -14.34 -23.76 -8.36
N PHE A 46 -15.20 -22.75 -8.23
CA PHE A 46 -16.46 -22.67 -8.95
C PHE A 46 -16.26 -22.47 -10.46
N HIS A 47 -15.34 -21.60 -10.88
CA HIS A 47 -15.00 -21.46 -12.30
C HIS A 47 -14.33 -22.70 -12.88
N ALA A 48 -13.40 -23.33 -12.15
CA ALA A 48 -12.79 -24.59 -12.59
C ALA A 48 -13.86 -25.67 -12.75
N ARG A 49 -14.78 -25.79 -11.79
CA ARG A 49 -15.86 -26.76 -11.83
C ARG A 49 -16.81 -26.51 -13.02
N GLN A 50 -17.20 -25.26 -13.28
CA GLN A 50 -18.04 -24.91 -14.43
C GLN A 50 -17.32 -25.15 -15.77
N PHE A 51 -16.01 -24.94 -15.80
CA PHE A 51 -15.18 -25.21 -16.99
C PHE A 51 -15.14 -26.70 -17.34
N PHE A 52 -14.99 -27.59 -16.34
CA PHE A 52 -14.97 -29.03 -16.56
C PHE A 52 -16.37 -29.66 -16.70
N PHE A 53 -17.39 -29.04 -16.09
CA PHE A 53 -18.77 -29.56 -16.04
C PHE A 53 -19.77 -28.44 -16.39
N PRO A 54 -20.00 -28.17 -17.69
CA PRO A 54 -20.81 -27.04 -18.13
C PRO A 54 -22.30 -27.15 -17.76
N GLU A 55 -22.77 -28.34 -17.40
CA GLU A 55 -24.15 -28.61 -16.96
C GLU A 55 -24.46 -28.04 -15.56
N ILE A 56 -23.43 -27.68 -14.78
CA ILE A 56 -23.59 -27.20 -13.41
C ILE A 56 -23.98 -25.73 -13.44
N VAL A 57 -25.27 -25.47 -13.20
CA VAL A 57 -25.78 -24.12 -12.96
C VAL A 57 -25.45 -23.70 -11.53
N GLN A 58 -24.65 -22.63 -11.38
CA GLN A 58 -24.39 -22.03 -10.08
C GLN A 58 -25.67 -21.34 -9.58
N ARG A 59 -26.08 -21.67 -8.36
CA ARG A 59 -27.24 -21.02 -7.70
C ARG A 59 -26.89 -19.70 -7.03
N TYR A 60 -25.60 -19.46 -6.76
CA TYR A 60 -25.11 -18.31 -6.03
C TYR A 60 -24.00 -17.64 -6.83
N ASP A 61 -24.01 -16.31 -6.83
CA ASP A 61 -22.99 -15.49 -7.49
C ASP A 61 -21.75 -15.36 -6.59
N ALA A 62 -20.85 -16.34 -6.71
CA ALA A 62 -19.59 -16.35 -5.97
C ALA A 62 -18.68 -15.18 -6.39
N ASP A 63 -18.82 -14.68 -7.61
CA ASP A 63 -18.00 -13.61 -8.18
C ASP A 63 -18.33 -12.29 -7.51
N LEU A 64 -19.61 -11.97 -7.33
CA LEU A 64 -20.06 -10.77 -6.62
C LEU A 64 -19.52 -10.73 -5.18
N ALA A 65 -19.62 -11.85 -4.44
CA ALA A 65 -19.12 -11.94 -3.07
C ALA A 65 -17.60 -11.73 -3.01
N TYR A 66 -16.86 -12.36 -3.93
CA TYR A 66 -15.41 -12.23 -4.01
C TYR A 66 -14.98 -10.81 -4.39
N VAL A 67 -15.59 -10.19 -5.41
CA VAL A 67 -15.29 -8.83 -5.86
C VAL A 67 -15.62 -7.81 -4.78
N THR A 68 -16.72 -8.00 -4.05
CA THR A 68 -17.08 -7.17 -2.90
C THR A 68 -16.00 -7.22 -1.83
N LEU A 69 -15.57 -8.43 -1.44
CA LEU A 69 -14.50 -8.61 -0.45
C LEU A 69 -13.17 -8.02 -0.93
N LEU A 70 -12.83 -8.21 -2.21
CA LEU A 70 -11.62 -7.66 -2.82
C LEU A 70 -11.65 -6.12 -2.82
N THR A 71 -12.80 -5.52 -3.13
CA THR A 71 -13.02 -4.07 -3.12
C THR A 71 -12.89 -3.50 -1.71
N VAL A 72 -13.51 -4.15 -0.71
CA VAL A 72 -13.37 -3.75 0.71
C VAL A 72 -11.92 -3.85 1.16
N TYR A 73 -11.22 -4.93 0.79
CA TYR A 73 -9.80 -5.11 1.11
C TYR A 73 -8.92 -4.04 0.45
N ALA A 74 -9.15 -3.73 -0.83
CA ALA A 74 -8.47 -2.68 -1.55
C ALA A 74 -8.73 -1.31 -0.89
N GLY A 75 -9.99 -0.99 -0.59
CA GLY A 75 -10.39 0.25 0.10
C GLY A 75 -9.73 0.40 1.45
N HIS A 76 -9.75 -0.62 2.30
CA HIS A 76 -9.07 -0.59 3.60
C HIS A 76 -7.54 -0.36 3.46
N ARG A 77 -6.92 -0.97 2.44
CA ARG A 77 -5.50 -0.74 2.14
C ARG A 77 -5.23 0.70 1.69
N GLU A 78 -6.10 1.27 0.87
CA GLU A 78 -6.00 2.68 0.45
C GLU A 78 -6.15 3.60 1.66
N VAL A 79 -7.16 3.40 2.52
CA VAL A 79 -7.33 4.21 3.74
C VAL A 79 -6.05 4.22 4.59
N ARG A 80 -5.45 3.05 4.86
CA ARG A 80 -4.18 2.97 5.62
C ARG A 80 -3.02 3.69 4.92
N ARG A 81 -2.97 3.68 3.59
CA ARG A 81 -1.95 4.42 2.82
C ARG A 81 -2.09 5.92 3.04
N TRP A 82 -3.33 6.43 3.02
CA TRP A 82 -3.63 7.83 3.28
C TRP A 82 -3.38 8.23 4.74
N SER A 83 -3.49 7.29 5.69
CA SER A 83 -3.16 7.50 7.11
C SER A 83 -1.65 7.51 7.44
N ASN A 84 -0.75 7.55 6.44
CA ASN A 84 0.72 7.59 6.62
C ASN A 84 1.34 6.39 7.37
N ASP A 85 0.69 5.22 7.34
CA ASP A 85 1.22 4.02 7.99
C ASP A 85 2.51 3.52 7.28
N PRO A 86 3.68 3.53 7.93
CA PRO A 86 4.97 3.22 7.30
C PRO A 86 5.10 1.75 6.86
N GLU A 87 4.30 0.83 7.42
CA GLU A 87 4.35 -0.59 7.04
C GLU A 87 3.79 -0.85 5.64
N VAL A 88 2.84 -0.04 5.19
CA VAL A 88 2.12 -0.26 3.93
C VAL A 88 2.95 0.16 2.70
N ILE A 89 3.90 1.09 2.90
CA ILE A 89 4.57 1.82 1.81
C ILE A 89 5.75 1.02 1.20
N THR A 90 6.42 0.14 1.95
CA THR A 90 7.81 -0.23 1.60
C THR A 90 8.04 -1.57 0.89
N LYS A 91 7.15 -2.57 0.93
CA LYS A 91 7.48 -3.91 0.36
C LYS A 91 6.37 -4.68 -0.37
N ARG A 92 5.17 -4.12 -0.58
CA ARG A 92 3.98 -4.93 -0.95
C ARG A 92 3.33 -4.68 -2.31
N ALA A 93 3.90 -3.85 -3.17
CA ALA A 93 3.30 -3.54 -4.48
C ALA A 93 3.28 -4.75 -5.44
N ARG A 94 4.39 -5.49 -5.53
CA ARG A 94 4.57 -6.57 -6.53
C ARG A 94 3.56 -7.73 -6.45
N ARG A 95 2.93 -7.97 -5.30
CA ARG A 95 1.98 -9.09 -5.15
C ARG A 95 0.68 -8.90 -5.93
N GLY A 96 0.24 -7.66 -6.12
CA GLY A 96 -0.99 -7.35 -6.87
C GLY A 96 -0.82 -7.63 -8.37
N GLU A 97 0.36 -7.37 -8.93
CA GLU A 97 0.67 -7.60 -10.34
C GLU A 97 0.57 -9.09 -10.68
N TYR A 98 1.24 -9.97 -9.92
CA TYR A 98 1.15 -11.41 -10.12
C TYR A 98 -0.27 -11.95 -9.99
N PHE A 99 -1.08 -11.33 -9.13
CA PHE A 99 -2.47 -11.72 -8.95
C PHE A 99 -3.33 -11.44 -10.19
N VAL A 100 -3.21 -10.22 -10.75
CA VAL A 100 -3.91 -9.84 -11.99
C VAL A 100 -3.44 -10.71 -13.16
N VAL A 101 -2.12 -10.90 -13.30
CA VAL A 101 -1.54 -11.78 -14.33
C VAL A 101 -2.09 -13.20 -14.18
N GLY A 102 -2.15 -13.75 -12.97
CA GLY A 102 -2.68 -15.09 -12.73
C GLY A 102 -4.11 -15.29 -13.22
N TRP A 103 -5.00 -14.32 -12.96
CA TRP A 103 -6.40 -14.37 -13.45
C TRP A 103 -6.50 -14.27 -14.97
N TRP A 104 -5.74 -13.38 -15.60
CA TRP A 104 -5.70 -13.27 -17.06
C TRP A 104 -5.10 -14.52 -17.71
N THR A 105 -4.03 -15.09 -17.15
CA THR A 105 -3.46 -16.36 -17.60
C THR A 105 -4.51 -17.48 -17.50
N ALA A 106 -5.23 -17.59 -16.39
CA ALA A 106 -6.31 -18.58 -16.24
C ALA A 106 -7.40 -18.39 -17.31
N TYR A 107 -7.82 -17.16 -17.59
CA TYR A 107 -8.77 -16.85 -18.66
C TYR A 107 -8.26 -17.25 -20.05
N PHE A 108 -7.03 -16.89 -20.41
CA PHE A 108 -6.46 -17.25 -21.72
C PHE A 108 -6.25 -18.74 -21.88
N VAL A 109 -5.84 -19.45 -20.82
CA VAL A 109 -5.71 -20.91 -20.84
C VAL A 109 -7.08 -21.57 -21.02
N ALA A 110 -8.10 -21.11 -20.29
CA ALA A 110 -9.47 -21.63 -20.44
C ALA A 110 -10.00 -21.38 -21.87
N LEU A 111 -9.76 -20.19 -22.41
CA LEU A 111 -10.14 -19.83 -23.79
C LEU A 111 -9.42 -20.71 -24.83
N PHE A 112 -8.12 -20.92 -24.66
CA PHE A 112 -7.31 -21.78 -25.53
C PHE A 112 -7.86 -23.22 -25.54
N ILE A 113 -8.09 -23.81 -24.36
CA ILE A 113 -8.59 -25.18 -24.24
C ILE A 113 -10.01 -25.30 -24.82
N ALA A 114 -10.91 -24.34 -24.53
CA ALA A 114 -12.27 -24.35 -25.06
C ALA A 114 -12.31 -24.26 -26.60
N ASN A 115 -11.39 -23.53 -27.21
CA ASN A 115 -11.28 -23.46 -28.67
C ASN A 115 -10.75 -24.74 -29.31
N HIS A 116 -9.94 -25.53 -28.58
CA HIS A 116 -9.37 -26.77 -29.09
C HIS A 116 -10.20 -28.02 -28.78
N ALA A 117 -11.10 -27.96 -27.80
CA ALA A 117 -11.91 -29.10 -27.40
C ALA A 117 -13.36 -28.67 -27.13
N LEU A 118 -14.28 -29.12 -28.00
CA LEU A 118 -15.73 -28.84 -27.96
C LEU A 118 -16.42 -29.21 -26.65
N ARG A 119 -15.78 -30.05 -25.82
CA ARG A 119 -16.29 -30.46 -24.51
C ARG A 119 -16.22 -29.34 -23.47
N TYR A 120 -15.27 -28.41 -23.60
CA TYR A 120 -15.06 -27.37 -22.59
C TYR A 120 -15.71 -26.07 -23.04
N ARG A 121 -16.34 -25.38 -22.08
CA ARG A 121 -16.94 -24.06 -22.28
C ARG A 121 -16.32 -23.08 -21.29
N VAL A 122 -15.96 -21.90 -21.76
CA VAL A 122 -15.46 -20.83 -20.88
C VAL A 122 -16.59 -20.43 -19.91
N PRO A 123 -16.35 -20.40 -18.59
CA PRO A 123 -17.36 -20.00 -17.63
C PRO A 123 -17.91 -18.61 -17.92
N GLU A 124 -19.24 -18.52 -17.95
CA GLU A 124 -19.93 -17.24 -18.05
C GLU A 124 -19.58 -16.43 -16.80
N GLY A 125 -19.10 -15.21 -16.97
CA GLY A 125 -18.63 -14.35 -15.87
C GLY A 125 -17.12 -14.27 -15.69
N LEU A 126 -16.33 -15.26 -16.13
CA LEU A 126 -14.87 -15.24 -15.92
C LEU A 126 -14.20 -14.00 -16.54
N LEU A 127 -14.64 -13.58 -17.74
CA LEU A 127 -14.16 -12.35 -18.37
C LEU A 127 -14.56 -11.11 -17.57
N SER A 128 -15.82 -11.03 -17.14
CA SER A 128 -16.34 -9.93 -16.31
C SER A 128 -15.52 -9.80 -15.02
N LEU A 129 -15.23 -10.93 -14.38
CA LEU A 129 -14.40 -11.00 -13.18
C LEU A 129 -12.98 -10.47 -13.44
N CYS A 130 -12.34 -10.88 -14.53
CA CYS A 130 -11.01 -10.38 -14.91
C CYS A 130 -11.01 -8.85 -15.09
N VAL A 131 -12.04 -8.30 -15.74
CA VAL A 131 -12.19 -6.84 -15.93
C VAL A 131 -12.41 -6.12 -14.60
N GLN A 132 -13.21 -6.67 -13.69
CA GLN A 132 -13.47 -6.09 -12.37
C GLN A 132 -12.19 -6.07 -11.51
N ILE A 133 -11.44 -7.18 -11.46
CA ILE A 133 -10.16 -7.26 -10.75
C ILE A 133 -9.17 -6.24 -11.32
N THR A 134 -9.11 -6.13 -12.65
CA THR A 134 -8.23 -5.18 -13.35
C THR A 134 -8.61 -3.74 -13.01
N THR A 135 -9.91 -3.41 -12.98
CA THR A 135 -10.43 -2.10 -12.59
C THR A 135 -10.01 -1.74 -11.16
N ILE A 136 -10.21 -2.66 -10.20
CA ILE A 136 -9.79 -2.44 -8.81
C ILE A 136 -8.28 -2.22 -8.73
N PHE A 137 -7.50 -3.04 -9.44
CA PHE A 137 -6.04 -2.92 -9.48
C PHE A 137 -5.59 -1.56 -10.02
N PHE A 138 -6.11 -1.12 -11.16
CA PHE A 138 -5.82 0.21 -11.72
C PHE A 138 -6.21 1.33 -10.75
N GLY A 139 -7.39 1.25 -10.11
CA GLY A 139 -7.79 2.21 -9.08
C GLY A 139 -6.75 2.33 -7.97
N THR A 140 -6.23 1.20 -7.47
CA THR A 140 -5.18 1.20 -6.42
C THR A 140 -3.83 1.73 -6.90
N LEU A 141 -3.47 1.51 -8.17
CA LEU A 141 -2.24 2.03 -8.78
C LEU A 141 -2.32 3.55 -8.99
N THR A 142 -3.42 4.03 -9.57
CA THR A 142 -3.66 5.48 -9.77
C THR A 142 -3.65 6.21 -8.44
N SER A 143 -4.35 5.67 -7.42
CA SER A 143 -4.29 6.20 -6.05
C SER A 143 -2.86 6.26 -5.52
N GLN A 144 -2.03 5.24 -5.81
CA GLN A 144 -0.62 5.21 -5.40
C GLN A 144 0.19 6.31 -6.06
N GLN A 145 0.00 6.52 -7.37
CA GLN A 145 0.68 7.55 -8.12
C GLN A 145 0.30 8.95 -7.62
N ILE A 146 -0.99 9.19 -7.38
CA ILE A 146 -1.48 10.46 -6.81
C ILE A 146 -0.87 10.68 -5.42
N TYR A 147 -0.87 9.67 -4.56
CA TYR A 147 -0.29 9.76 -3.24
C TYR A 147 1.22 10.09 -3.29
N LYS A 148 1.98 9.42 -4.16
CA LYS A 148 3.40 9.71 -4.39
C LYS A 148 3.61 11.13 -4.92
N GLY A 149 2.80 11.56 -5.89
CA GLY A 149 2.85 12.91 -6.45
C GLY A 149 2.57 13.99 -5.40
N ARG A 150 1.55 13.80 -4.55
CA ARG A 150 1.26 14.71 -3.43
C ARG A 150 2.38 14.76 -2.41
N ARG A 151 3.00 13.61 -2.10
CA ARG A 151 4.19 13.61 -1.25
C ARG A 151 5.31 14.40 -1.89
N LEU A 152 5.63 14.18 -3.17
CA LEU A 152 6.68 14.92 -3.87
C LEU A 152 6.42 16.43 -3.95
N GLY A 153 5.16 16.85 -4.06
CA GLY A 153 4.75 18.26 -4.09
C GLY A 153 4.47 18.90 -2.72
N ALA A 154 4.51 18.14 -1.62
CA ALA A 154 4.27 18.69 -0.29
C ALA A 154 5.41 19.66 0.10
N PRO A 155 5.14 20.81 0.75
CA PRO A 155 6.12 21.83 1.13
C PRO A 155 7.31 21.41 2.03
N GLY A 156 7.51 20.11 2.29
CA GLY A 156 8.69 19.55 2.96
C GLY A 156 9.38 18.41 2.17
N ALA A 157 8.75 17.84 1.14
CA ALA A 157 9.40 16.84 0.28
C ALA A 157 10.26 17.47 -0.81
N GLY A 158 10.02 18.75 -1.11
CA GLY A 158 10.85 19.58 -1.98
C GLY A 158 12.25 19.87 -1.43
N LEU A 159 12.52 19.64 -0.14
CA LEU A 159 13.88 19.80 0.42
C LEU A 159 14.89 18.79 -0.16
N ASN A 160 14.43 17.65 -0.68
CA ASN A 160 15.29 16.68 -1.37
C ASN A 160 15.25 16.83 -2.91
N ALA A 161 14.29 17.55 -3.47
CA ALA A 161 14.12 17.67 -4.94
C ALA A 161 14.63 19.01 -5.50
N ARG A 162 14.91 20.01 -4.66
CA ARG A 162 15.32 21.36 -5.07
C ARG A 162 16.81 21.58 -4.76
N GLY A 163 17.69 20.75 -5.35
CA GLY A 163 19.15 20.96 -5.33
C GLY A 163 19.82 20.96 -3.96
N GLY A 164 19.13 20.51 -2.90
CA GLY A 164 19.71 20.34 -1.57
C GLY A 164 20.57 19.07 -1.51
N ASP A 165 21.61 19.11 -0.67
CA ASP A 165 22.42 17.93 -0.36
C ASP A 165 21.52 16.74 0.04
N PRO A 166 21.86 15.51 -0.36
CA PRO A 166 21.21 14.30 0.12
C PRO A 166 21.04 14.32 1.65
N PRO A 167 19.95 13.76 2.21
CA PRO A 167 19.72 13.76 3.65
C PRO A 167 20.89 13.11 4.41
N GLU A 168 21.54 12.11 3.81
CA GLU A 168 22.78 11.52 4.31
C GLU A 168 23.90 12.56 4.47
N ASN A 169 24.15 13.39 3.47
CA ASN A 169 25.18 14.43 3.50
C ASN A 169 24.87 15.52 4.52
N ARG A 170 23.59 15.87 4.71
CA ARG A 170 23.18 16.82 5.75
C ARG A 170 23.49 16.29 7.15
N ILE A 171 23.18 15.02 7.42
CA ILE A 171 23.53 14.36 8.68
C ILE A 171 25.05 14.35 8.88
N LEU A 172 25.83 13.99 7.86
CA LEU A 172 27.29 13.97 7.96
C LEU A 172 27.86 15.37 8.24
N LYS A 173 27.45 16.40 7.48
CA LYS A 173 27.84 17.80 7.73
C LYS A 173 27.44 18.29 9.11
N ARG A 174 26.30 17.83 9.65
CA ARG A 174 25.88 18.13 11.01
C ARG A 174 26.82 17.49 12.04
N MET A 175 27.16 16.22 11.86
CA MET A 175 28.08 15.49 12.74
C MET A 175 29.50 16.04 12.67
N GLU A 176 29.96 16.53 11.51
CA GLU A 176 31.26 17.21 11.37
C GLU A 176 31.35 18.46 12.24
N ARG A 177 30.22 19.16 12.42
CA ARG A 177 30.13 20.39 13.22
C ARG A 177 29.79 20.13 14.69
N SER A 178 29.46 18.90 15.07
CA SER A 178 28.96 18.56 16.40
C SER A 178 29.92 17.60 17.09
N GLU A 179 30.45 18.01 18.24
CA GLU A 179 31.29 17.11 19.06
C GLU A 179 30.44 16.07 19.80
N THR A 180 29.14 16.34 19.96
CA THR A 180 28.21 15.44 20.65
C THR A 180 27.67 14.35 19.72
N PRO A 181 27.56 13.09 20.21
CA PRO A 181 26.88 12.03 19.47
C PRO A 181 25.44 12.43 19.11
N LEU A 182 25.09 12.25 17.84
CA LEU A 182 23.80 12.63 17.31
C LEU A 182 22.76 11.55 17.62
N LYS A 183 21.65 11.92 18.27
CA LYS A 183 20.57 10.98 18.58
C LYS A 183 19.60 10.88 17.41
N ARG A 184 18.87 9.76 17.35
CA ARG A 184 17.79 9.54 16.36
C ARG A 184 16.73 10.65 16.38
N ARG A 185 16.46 11.24 17.56
CA ARG A 185 15.50 12.33 17.74
C ARG A 185 16.00 13.65 17.12
N ASP A 186 17.31 13.90 17.19
CA ASP A 186 17.89 15.11 16.61
C ASP A 186 17.80 15.06 15.07
N VAL A 187 18.06 13.88 14.48
CA VAL A 187 17.88 13.64 13.04
C VAL A 187 16.41 13.72 12.62
N GLU A 188 15.50 13.27 13.47
CA GLU A 188 14.05 13.38 13.25
C GLU A 188 13.62 14.84 13.10
N GLU A 189 14.04 15.68 14.05
CA GLU A 189 13.74 17.11 14.10
C GLU A 189 14.42 17.86 12.94
N GLU A 190 15.70 17.61 12.67
CA GLU A 190 16.46 18.30 11.63
C GLU A 190 15.97 18.01 10.20
N LEU A 191 15.57 16.76 9.95
CA LEU A 191 15.11 16.35 8.61
C LEU A 191 13.59 16.42 8.45
N GLY A 192 12.82 16.64 9.53
CA GLY A 192 11.36 16.59 9.50
C GLY A 192 10.82 15.23 9.06
N VAL A 193 11.54 14.15 9.39
CA VAL A 193 11.15 12.76 9.06
C VAL A 193 10.62 12.05 10.30
N SER A 194 10.06 10.85 10.17
CA SER A 194 9.70 10.06 11.37
C SER A 194 10.93 9.44 12.04
N ARG A 195 10.87 9.23 13.36
CA ARG A 195 11.95 8.55 14.13
C ARG A 195 12.45 7.25 13.51
N ALA A 196 11.54 6.43 12.97
CA ALA A 196 11.89 5.18 12.30
C ALA A 196 12.67 5.41 11.00
N THR A 197 12.35 6.47 10.26
CA THR A 197 13.07 6.85 9.03
C THR A 197 14.45 7.41 9.36
N ALA A 198 14.55 8.26 10.38
CA ALA A 198 15.82 8.74 10.93
C ALA A 198 16.72 7.58 11.37
N GLY A 199 16.16 6.60 12.09
CA GLY A 199 16.87 5.36 12.46
C GLY A 199 17.43 4.62 11.25
N ARG A 200 16.60 4.35 10.23
CA ARG A 200 17.05 3.68 8.99
C ARG A 200 18.09 4.47 8.18
N LEU A 201 18.12 5.79 8.30
CA LEU A 201 19.16 6.62 7.68
C LEU A 201 20.50 6.42 8.40
N LEU A 202 20.49 6.50 9.73
CA LEU A 202 21.68 6.30 10.56
C LEU A 202 22.23 4.87 10.44
N ASP A 203 21.36 3.86 10.49
CA ASP A 203 21.76 2.46 10.34
C ASP A 203 22.42 2.24 8.95
N ARG A 204 21.90 2.86 7.88
CA ARG A 204 22.54 2.81 6.55
C ARG A 204 23.90 3.51 6.48
N LEU A 205 24.11 4.58 7.24
CA LEU A 205 25.41 5.26 7.31
C LEU A 205 26.43 4.42 8.09
N GLU A 206 25.97 3.71 9.12
CA GLU A 206 26.77 2.79 9.91
C GLU A 206 27.16 1.55 9.10
N ASP A 207 26.23 0.96 8.34
CA ASP A 207 26.51 -0.15 7.41
C ASP A 207 27.57 0.22 6.36
N LYS A 208 27.65 1.51 5.99
CA LYS A 208 28.68 2.05 5.09
C LYS A 208 30.00 2.37 5.80
N GLY A 209 30.06 2.21 7.12
CA GLY A 209 31.22 2.55 7.94
C GLY A 209 31.50 4.04 8.10
N LEU A 210 30.54 4.92 7.77
CA LEU A 210 30.71 6.38 7.84
C LEU A 210 30.47 6.92 9.26
N VAL A 211 29.60 6.26 10.02
CA VAL A 211 29.28 6.59 11.41
C VAL A 211 29.40 5.34 12.26
N GLU A 212 29.56 5.52 13.56
CA GLU A 212 29.56 4.47 14.56
C GLU A 212 28.70 4.86 15.76
N TRP A 213 28.15 3.87 16.45
CA TRP A 213 27.47 4.08 17.72
C TRP A 213 28.46 4.40 18.84
N ALA A 214 28.26 5.52 19.52
CA ALA A 214 28.98 5.93 20.72
C ALA A 214 28.06 5.81 21.94
N GLY A 215 28.23 4.73 22.69
CA GLY A 215 27.48 4.41 23.92
C GLY A 215 27.75 2.97 24.32
N GLU A 216 27.39 2.58 25.56
CA GLU A 216 27.65 1.21 26.04
C GLU A 216 26.85 0.17 25.26
N ASN A 217 25.62 0.52 24.87
CA ASN A 217 24.72 -0.32 24.09
C ASN A 217 23.69 0.56 23.34
N ARG A 218 22.90 -0.04 22.44
CA ARG A 218 21.87 0.67 21.63
C ARG A 218 20.73 1.27 22.46
N THR A 219 20.59 0.86 23.71
CA THR A 219 19.57 1.33 24.65
C THR A 219 20.07 2.42 25.59
N ASP A 220 21.35 2.77 25.52
CA ASP A 220 21.97 3.80 26.35
C ASP A 220 21.26 5.15 26.11
N PRO A 221 20.67 5.79 27.14
CA PRO A 221 19.99 7.08 26.99
C PRO A 221 20.95 8.21 26.59
N ASN A 222 22.24 8.05 26.87
CA ASN A 222 23.30 8.98 26.49
C ASN A 222 24.00 8.59 25.19
N GLY A 223 23.69 7.40 24.66
CA GLY A 223 24.25 6.90 23.41
C GLY A 223 23.75 7.67 22.19
N GLY A 224 24.56 7.70 21.14
CA GLY A 224 24.22 8.32 19.86
C GLY A 224 25.16 7.87 18.74
N PHE A 225 25.02 8.45 17.56
CA PHE A 225 25.88 8.18 16.41
C PHE A 225 26.90 9.30 16.24
N ARG A 226 28.16 8.95 16.00
CA ARG A 226 29.21 9.91 15.66
C ARG A 226 29.94 9.50 14.40
N LEU A 227 30.67 10.42 13.78
CA LEU A 227 31.54 10.08 12.65
C LEU A 227 32.61 9.10 13.10
N ARG A 228 32.83 8.08 12.27
CA ARG A 228 33.95 7.15 12.47
C ARG A 228 35.23 7.88 12.11
N LYS A 229 36.15 8.03 13.05
CA LYS A 229 37.48 8.57 12.75
C LYS A 229 38.25 7.53 11.90
N PRO A 230 38.93 7.95 10.82
CA PRO A 230 39.75 7.06 10.01
C PRO A 230 40.88 6.41 10.81
#